data_AF-A0A6S6S971-F1
#
_entry.id   AF-A0A6S6S971-F1
#
_cell.length_a   1.000
_cell.length_b   1.000
_cell.length_c   1.000
_cell.angle_alpha   90.00
_cell.angle_beta   90.00
_cell.angle_gamma   90.00
#
_symmetry.space_group_name_H-M   'P 1'
#
loop_
_entity.id
_entity.type
_entity.pdbx_description
1 polymer ?
#
loop_
_entity_poly.entity_id
_entity_poly.type
_entity_poly.pdbx_seq_one_letter_code
_entity_poly.pdbx_strand_id
1 'polypeptide(L)'
;MNFLALFALLITFIGAGLTLLTGVNLLSGPLEGRACQTDCVQLYYYAGMVAAITGLILSLLSFRKIQGRAISIAAFLMAAALCSVFGVLFIAGNFF
;
A
#
# COMPACT_ATOMS: atom_id res chain seq x y z
N MET A 1 7.80 -10.96 -20.63
CA MET A 1 7.79 -10.40 -19.26
C MET A 1 6.36 -10.02 -18.91
N ASN A 2 5.85 -10.37 -17.73
CA ASN A 2 4.49 -10.00 -17.32
C ASN A 2 4.47 -8.52 -16.90
N PHE A 3 4.16 -7.63 -17.86
CA PHE A 3 4.07 -6.18 -17.62
C PHE A 3 3.09 -5.83 -16.49
N LEU A 4 1.99 -6.59 -16.39
CA LEU A 4 1.00 -6.46 -15.30
C LEU A 4 1.59 -6.74 -13.91
N ALA A 5 2.41 -7.80 -13.78
CA ALA A 5 3.06 -8.14 -12.51
C ALA A 5 4.05 -7.06 -12.08
N LEU A 6 4.80 -6.51 -13.04
CA LEU A 6 5.79 -5.48 -12.78
C LEU A 6 5.12 -4.16 -12.37
N PHE A 7 4.00 -3.82 -13.02
CA PHE A 7 3.19 -2.66 -12.66
C PHE A 7 2.53 -2.83 -11.29
N ALA A 8 1.99 -4.03 -10.99
CA ALA A 8 1.46 -4.35 -9.67
C ALA A 8 2.53 -4.16 -8.58
N LEU A 9 3.74 -4.65 -8.83
CA LEU A 9 4.86 -4.58 -7.90
C LEU A 9 5.30 -3.13 -7.65
N LEU A 10 5.39 -2.32 -8.70
CA LEU A 10 5.67 -0.87 -8.60
C LEU A 10 4.61 -0.15 -7.77
N ILE A 11 3.33 -0.38 -8.06
CA ILE A 11 2.22 0.25 -7.33
C ILE A 11 2.25 -0.16 -5.85
N THR A 12 2.47 -1.44 -5.55
CA THR A 12 2.61 -1.87 -4.14
C THR A 12 3.81 -1.24 -3.45
N PHE A 13 4.91 -1.02 -4.15
CA PHE A 13 6.09 -0.37 -3.58
C PHE A 13 5.82 1.11 -3.28
N ILE A 14 5.11 1.79 -4.18
CA ILE A 14 4.62 3.16 -3.97
C ILE A 14 3.70 3.17 -2.75
N GLY A 15 2.71 2.28 -2.68
CA GLY A 15 1.82 2.14 -1.53
C GLY A 15 2.56 1.89 -0.20
N ALA A 16 3.58 1.04 -0.21
CA ALA A 16 4.48 0.82 0.93
C ALA A 16 5.17 2.12 1.36
N GLY A 17 5.72 2.88 0.40
CA GLY A 17 6.36 4.16 0.64
C GLY A 17 5.40 5.17 1.27
N LEU A 18 4.18 5.33 0.74
CA LEU A 18 3.18 6.22 1.34
C LEU A 18 2.79 5.78 2.75
N THR A 19 2.68 4.48 3.00
CA THR A 19 2.38 3.94 4.33
C THR A 19 3.52 4.25 5.32
N LEU A 20 4.78 4.11 4.89
CA LEU A 20 5.92 4.53 5.71
C LEU A 20 5.90 6.03 5.98
N LEU A 21 5.58 6.87 4.99
CA LEU A 21 5.43 8.31 5.19
C LEU A 21 4.33 8.63 6.20
N THR A 22 3.19 7.92 6.21
CA THR A 22 2.17 8.11 7.26
C THR A 22 2.73 7.80 8.64
N GLY A 23 3.41 6.67 8.79
CA GLY A 23 4.01 6.26 10.06
C GLY A 23 5.04 7.27 10.57
N VAL A 24 5.92 7.75 9.69
CA VAL A 24 6.90 8.79 10.05
C VAL A 24 6.21 10.07 10.49
N ASN A 25 5.23 10.57 9.74
CA ASN A 25 4.53 11.81 10.12
C ASN A 25 3.72 11.67 11.43
N LEU A 26 3.22 10.47 11.75
CA LEU A 26 2.53 10.19 13.01
C LEU A 26 3.51 10.05 14.20
N LEU A 27 4.67 9.39 14.01
CA LEU A 27 5.67 9.18 15.07
C LEU A 27 6.54 10.41 15.34
N SER A 28 6.70 11.31 14.38
CA SER A 28 7.62 12.45 14.49
C SER A 28 7.15 13.54 15.48
N GLY A 29 6.00 13.36 16.13
CA GLY A 29 5.46 14.34 17.08
C GLY A 29 5.07 15.69 16.43
N PRO A 30 4.56 16.65 17.20
CA PRO A 30 4.22 17.97 16.69
C PRO A 30 5.51 18.73 16.33
N LEU A 31 6.00 18.50 15.11
CA LEU A 31 6.99 19.38 14.49
C LEU A 31 6.28 20.71 14.21
N GLU A 32 6.43 21.62 15.17
CA GLU A 32 6.04 23.02 15.12
C GLU A 32 6.27 23.59 13.71
N GLY A 33 5.20 23.80 12.95
CA GLY A 33 5.25 24.57 11.70
C GLY A 33 4.66 23.97 10.42
N ARG A 34 4.05 22.78 10.41
CA ARG A 34 3.40 22.26 9.18
C ARG A 34 1.88 22.36 9.22
N ALA A 35 1.33 23.32 8.47
CA ALA A 35 -0.09 23.52 8.18
C ALA A 35 -0.80 22.35 7.44
N CYS A 36 -0.24 21.14 7.44
CA CYS A 36 -0.75 19.97 6.70
C CYS A 36 -0.85 18.70 7.55
N GLN A 37 -0.81 18.81 8.88
CA GLN A 37 -0.56 17.64 9.74
C GLN A 37 -1.68 16.59 9.69
N THR A 38 -2.95 16.98 9.60
CA THR A 38 -4.08 16.04 9.47
C THR A 38 -4.38 15.68 8.02
N ASP A 39 -4.52 16.68 7.14
CA ASP A 39 -4.90 16.45 5.74
C ASP A 39 -3.84 15.70 4.94
N CYS A 40 -2.54 16.00 5.11
CA CYS A 40 -1.49 15.28 4.40
C CYS A 40 -1.38 13.83 4.89
N VAL A 41 -1.49 13.56 6.20
CA VAL A 41 -1.45 12.20 6.74
C VAL A 41 -2.64 11.39 6.24
N GLN A 42 -3.82 12.00 6.24
CA GLN A 42 -5.03 11.38 5.71
C GLN A 42 -4.89 11.08 4.22
N LEU A 43 -4.35 12.01 3.42
CA LEU A 43 -4.08 11.82 2.01
C LEU A 43 -3.10 10.65 1.78
N TYR A 44 -1.98 10.61 2.50
CA TYR A 44 -0.98 9.55 2.35
C TYR A 44 -1.54 8.18 2.75
N TYR A 45 -2.37 8.12 3.79
CA TYR A 45 -3.03 6.89 4.25
C TYR A 45 -3.98 6.34 3.19
N TYR A 46 -4.94 7.15 2.73
CA TYR A 46 -5.92 6.70 1.75
C TYR A 46 -5.30 6.43 0.38
N ALA A 47 -4.31 7.23 -0.06
CA ALA A 47 -3.58 6.97 -1.29
C ALA A 47 -2.77 5.65 -1.20
N GLY A 48 -2.14 5.39 -0.06
CA GLY A 48 -1.48 4.10 0.22
C GLY A 48 -2.45 2.92 0.19
N MET A 49 -3.64 3.07 0.77
CA MET A 49 -4.69 2.06 0.78
C MET A 49 -5.19 1.74 -0.63
N VAL A 50 -5.45 2.76 -1.44
CA VAL A 50 -5.85 2.59 -2.86
C VAL A 50 -4.74 1.89 -3.65
N ALA A 51 -3.47 2.26 -3.43
CA ALA A 51 -2.32 1.60 -4.06
C ALA A 51 -2.22 0.11 -3.66
N ALA A 52 -2.45 -0.22 -2.39
CA ALA A 52 -2.46 -1.61 -1.93
C ALA A 52 -3.55 -2.45 -2.62
N ILE A 53 -4.80 -1.92 -2.65
CA ILE A 53 -5.94 -2.59 -3.27
C ILE A 53 -5.73 -2.78 -4.77
N THR A 54 -5.29 -1.73 -5.47
CA THR A 54 -5.03 -1.80 -6.91
C THR A 54 -3.88 -2.76 -7.22
N GLY A 55 -2.79 -2.74 -6.45
CA GLY A 55 -1.70 -3.70 -6.56
C GLY A 55 -2.16 -5.15 -6.36
N LEU A 56 -3.08 -5.39 -5.42
CA LEU A 56 -3.66 -6.71 -5.16
C LEU A 56 -4.52 -7.18 -6.35
N ILE A 57 -5.37 -6.31 -6.89
CA ILE A 57 -6.19 -6.62 -8.07
C ILE A 57 -5.31 -6.90 -9.29
N LEU A 58 -4.30 -6.07 -9.56
CA LEU A 58 -3.40 -6.29 -10.70
C LEU A 58 -2.58 -7.58 -10.55
N SER A 59 -2.13 -7.93 -9.34
CA SER A 59 -1.41 -9.18 -9.10
C SER A 59 -2.30 -10.41 -9.30
N LEU A 60 -3.57 -10.36 -8.86
CA LEU A 60 -4.60 -11.39 -9.12
C LEU A 60 -4.85 -11.57 -10.63
N LEU A 61 -4.99 -10.48 -11.37
CA LEU A 61 -5.17 -10.53 -12.83
C LEU A 61 -3.93 -11.10 -13.53
N SER A 62 -2.73 -10.85 -12.99
CA SER A 62 -1.47 -11.36 -13.52
C SER A 62 -1.34 -12.89 -13.40
N PHE A 63 -1.97 -13.53 -12.40
CA PHE A 63 -1.95 -14.99 -12.26
C PHE A 63 -2.64 -15.74 -13.40
N ARG A 64 -3.50 -15.08 -14.18
CA ARG A 64 -4.12 -15.68 -15.37
C ARG A 64 -3.11 -15.91 -16.52
N LYS A 65 -1.90 -15.36 -16.43
CA LYS A 65 -0.84 -15.54 -17.43
C LYS A 65 0.25 -16.49 -16.92
N ILE A 66 0.60 -17.49 -17.74
CA ILE A 66 1.57 -18.56 -17.41
C ILE A 66 3.02 -18.02 -17.30
N GLN A 67 3.34 -16.94 -18.01
CA GLN A 67 4.69 -16.34 -18.00
C GLN A 67 4.92 -15.48 -16.75
N GLY A 68 6.06 -15.65 -16.03
CA GLY A 68 6.42 -14.75 -14.93
C GLY A 68 5.70 -15.02 -13.60
N ARG A 69 5.38 -16.28 -13.33
CA ARG A 69 4.65 -16.73 -12.13
C ARG A 69 5.33 -16.31 -10.82
N ALA A 70 6.66 -16.36 -10.74
CA ALA A 70 7.42 -15.95 -9.56
C ALA A 70 7.23 -14.45 -9.20
N ILE A 71 7.26 -13.57 -10.21
CA ILE A 71 7.07 -12.12 -10.01
C ILE A 71 5.63 -11.82 -9.61
N SER A 72 4.66 -12.57 -10.16
CA SER A 72 3.25 -12.43 -9.80
C SER A 72 2.98 -12.86 -8.36
N ILE A 73 3.65 -13.93 -7.89
CA ILE A 73 3.59 -14.38 -6.48
C ILE A 73 4.20 -13.34 -5.55
N ALA A 74 5.38 -12.80 -5.89
CA ALA A 74 6.03 -11.76 -5.07
C ALA A 74 5.17 -10.49 -4.97
N ALA A 75 4.60 -10.01 -6.10
CA ALA A 75 3.69 -8.88 -6.12
C ALA A 75 2.43 -9.13 -5.27
N PHE A 76 1.87 -10.34 -5.35
CA PHE A 76 0.70 -10.72 -4.57
C PHE A 76 1.00 -10.77 -3.07
N LEU A 77 2.12 -11.37 -2.66
CA LEU A 77 2.51 -11.43 -1.25
C LEU A 77 2.71 -10.04 -0.66
N MET A 78 3.39 -9.14 -1.39
CA MET A 78 3.54 -7.75 -0.96
C MET A 78 2.20 -7.02 -0.88
N ALA A 79 1.36 -7.14 -1.92
CA ALA A 79 0.04 -6.51 -1.93
C ALA A 79 -0.85 -7.00 -0.78
N ALA A 80 -0.85 -8.31 -0.54
CA ALA A 80 -1.62 -8.94 0.53
C ALA A 80 -1.15 -8.50 1.91
N ALA A 81 0.17 -8.40 2.12
CA ALA A 81 0.74 -7.89 3.37
C ALA A 81 0.38 -6.41 3.59
N LEU A 82 0.42 -5.58 2.55
CA LEU A 82 -0.02 -4.19 2.64
C LEU A 82 -1.51 -4.07 2.95
N CYS A 83 -2.35 -4.83 2.24
CA CYS A 83 -3.78 -4.86 2.52
C CYS A 83 -4.10 -5.37 3.93
N SER A 84 -3.35 -6.33 4.46
CA SER A 84 -3.57 -6.81 5.83
C SER A 84 -3.21 -5.73 6.86
N VAL A 85 -2.14 -4.96 6.65
CA VAL A 85 -1.81 -3.80 7.51
C VAL A 85 -2.96 -2.80 7.53
N PHE A 86 -3.49 -2.39 6.37
CA PHE A 86 -4.64 -1.49 6.31
C PHE A 86 -5.90 -2.10 6.94
N GLY A 87 -6.15 -3.39 6.73
CA GLY A 87 -7.28 -4.10 7.34
C GLY A 87 -7.19 -4.12 8.87
N VAL A 88 -6.01 -4.40 9.42
CA VAL A 88 -5.77 -4.36 10.88
C VAL A 88 -5.94 -2.95 11.41
N LEU A 89 -5.42 -1.92 10.72
CA LEU A 89 -5.59 -0.53 11.13
C LEU A 89 -7.06 -0.09 11.11
N PHE A 90 -7.83 -0.51 10.12
CA PHE A 90 -9.26 -0.22 10.03
C PHE A 90 -10.05 -0.90 11.16
N ILE A 91 -9.75 -2.17 11.45
CA ILE A 91 -10.37 -2.90 12.55
C ILE A 91 -9.99 -2.25 13.89
N ALA A 92 -8.70 -1.97 14.12
CA ALA A 92 -8.25 -1.32 15.34
C ALA A 92 -8.93 0.04 15.52
N GLY A 93 -8.96 0.89 14.49
CA GLY A 93 -9.56 2.23 14.59
C GLY A 93 -11.09 2.28 14.69
N ASN A 94 -11.79 1.18 14.39
CA ASN A 94 -13.26 1.11 14.47
C ASN A 94 -13.76 0.30 15.69
N PHE A 95 -12.91 -0.52 16.30
CA PHE A 95 -13.26 -1.39 17.42
C PHE A 95 -12.50 -1.08 18.73
N PHE A 96 -11.55 -0.14 18.72
CA PHE A 96 -10.92 0.46 19.90
C PHE A 96 -11.19 1.97 19.94
#